data_AF-A0A438E8I1-F1
#
_entry.id   AF-A0A438E8I1-F1
#
_cell.length_a   1.000
_cell.length_b   1.000
_cell.length_c   1.000
_cell.angle_alpha   90.00
_cell.angle_beta   90.00
_cell.angle_gamma   90.00
#
_symmetry.space_group_name_H-M   'P 1'
#
loop_
_entity.id
_entity.type
_entity.pdbx_description
1 polymer ?
#
loop_
_entity_poly.entity_id
_entity_poly.type
_entity_poly.pdbx_seq_one_letter_code
_entity_poly.pdbx_strand_id
1 'polypeptide(L)'
;MKEFASGIEKSGLSFIWVVKTRDDPIITGFEARVSGRGLVWVGWAPQKRIMARPSIGGFLTHCGWSSVTEALGSGRVLILFPGACSDQGLMARLLVGKQVGLEIPRNEKDGSFTSDSVSESIRRVMVEKEGEELKRNAWAMKEIFGNVQLQNKYLDEFTRVLESELVLTKST
;
A
#
# COMPACT_ATOMS: atom_id res chain seq x y z
N MET A 1 -9.02 -8.57 12.27
CA MET A 1 -8.91 -7.25 12.92
C MET A 1 -8.11 -7.30 14.22
N LYS A 2 -8.40 -8.23 15.14
CA LYS A 2 -7.66 -8.35 16.42
C LYS A 2 -6.16 -8.53 16.24
N GLU A 3 -5.74 -9.44 15.35
CA GLU A 3 -4.33 -9.67 15.04
C GLU A 3 -3.65 -8.43 14.45
N PHE A 4 -4.35 -7.65 13.61
CA PHE A 4 -3.83 -6.38 13.11
C PHE A 4 -3.65 -5.35 14.21
N ALA A 5 -4.66 -5.14 15.05
CA ALA A 5 -4.56 -4.21 16.18
C ALA A 5 -3.36 -4.59 17.06
N SER A 6 -3.30 -5.84 17.50
CA SER A 6 -2.22 -6.30 18.37
C SER A 6 -0.85 -6.26 17.67
N GLY A 7 -0.76 -6.58 16.39
CA GLY A 7 0.51 -6.52 15.65
C GLY A 7 1.01 -5.10 15.42
N ILE A 8 0.12 -4.17 15.06
CA ILE A 8 0.43 -2.74 14.97
C ILE A 8 0.86 -2.21 16.33
N GLU A 9 0.15 -2.62 17.40
CA GLU A 9 0.49 -2.26 18.77
C GLU A 9 1.90 -2.74 19.15
N LYS A 10 2.18 -4.04 18.94
CA LYS A 10 3.46 -4.72 19.21
C LYS A 10 4.63 -4.16 18.41
N SER A 11 4.38 -3.65 17.19
CA SER A 11 5.45 -3.09 16.35
C SER A 11 6.18 -1.93 17.01
N GLY A 12 5.52 -1.23 17.93
CA GLY A 12 6.04 -0.05 18.63
C GLY A 12 6.19 1.19 17.74
N LEU A 13 5.83 1.12 16.45
CA LEU A 13 6.00 2.22 15.52
C LEU A 13 4.82 3.19 15.52
N SER A 14 5.05 4.39 14.99
CA SER A 14 3.99 5.34 14.70
C SER A 14 3.18 4.93 13.48
N PHE A 15 1.87 5.15 13.52
CA PHE A 15 0.96 4.72 12.46
C PHE A 15 -0.26 5.64 12.34
N ILE A 16 -0.89 5.60 11.16
CA ILE A 16 -2.26 6.06 10.93
C ILE A 16 -3.05 4.83 10.50
N TRP A 17 -4.07 4.46 11.26
CA TRP A 17 -4.92 3.32 10.96
C TRP A 17 -6.33 3.78 10.62
N VAL A 18 -6.72 3.56 9.36
CA VAL A 18 -8.05 3.92 8.85
C VAL A 18 -9.01 2.75 9.10
N VAL A 19 -10.09 3.00 9.83
CA VAL A 19 -11.12 2.02 10.20
C VAL A 19 -12.50 2.50 9.77
N LYS A 20 -13.42 1.56 9.47
CA LYS A 20 -14.77 1.93 8.98
C LYS A 20 -15.66 2.53 10.07
N THR A 21 -15.62 1.98 11.29
CA THR A 21 -16.40 2.42 12.44
C THR A 21 -15.58 2.30 13.73
N ARG A 22 -15.94 3.06 14.77
CA ARG A 22 -15.42 2.94 16.14
C ARG A 22 -16.12 1.84 16.94
N ASP A 23 -17.27 1.37 16.47
CA ASP A 23 -18.09 0.39 17.20
C ASP A 23 -17.50 -1.02 17.19
N ASP A 24 -16.33 -1.20 16.58
CA ASP A 24 -15.57 -2.43 16.68
C ASP A 24 -14.95 -2.54 18.09
N PRO A 25 -15.32 -3.54 18.90
CA PRO A 25 -14.77 -3.74 20.24
C PRO A 25 -13.24 -3.86 20.28
N ILE A 26 -12.60 -4.17 19.14
CA ILE A 26 -11.14 -4.23 18.99
C ILE A 26 -10.52 -2.83 19.04
N ILE A 27 -11.23 -1.82 18.54
CA ILE A 27 -10.79 -0.42 18.55
C ILE A 27 -11.05 0.21 19.91
N THR A 28 -12.10 -0.22 20.61
CA THR A 28 -12.39 0.19 21.98
C THR A 28 -11.22 -0.13 22.90
N GLY A 29 -10.64 0.91 23.52
CA GLY A 29 -9.45 0.80 24.37
C GLY A 29 -8.12 0.65 23.63
N PHE A 30 -8.11 0.39 22.32
CA PHE A 30 -6.87 0.39 21.52
C PHE A 30 -6.27 1.80 21.43
N GLU A 31 -7.09 2.83 21.19
CA GLU A 31 -6.65 4.22 21.13
C GLU A 31 -5.90 4.66 22.40
N ALA A 32 -6.38 4.23 23.57
CA ALA A 32 -5.73 4.53 24.84
C ALA A 32 -4.34 3.87 24.95
N ARG A 33 -4.20 2.61 24.50
CA ARG A 33 -2.92 1.87 24.50
C ARG A 33 -1.90 2.40 23.49
N VAL A 34 -2.37 3.06 22.43
CA VAL A 34 -1.51 3.65 21.38
C VAL A 34 -1.41 5.18 21.45
N SER A 35 -1.88 5.77 22.54
CA SER A 35 -1.86 7.22 22.74
C SER A 35 -0.45 7.78 22.62
N GLY A 36 -0.31 8.90 21.91
CA GLY A 36 0.98 9.57 21.67
C GLY A 36 1.83 8.99 20.54
N ARG A 37 1.47 7.82 19.97
CA ARG A 37 2.22 7.20 18.86
C ARG A 37 1.39 6.88 17.63
N GLY A 38 0.10 6.60 17.78
CA GLY A 38 -0.78 6.18 16.69
C GLY A 38 -2.02 7.05 16.59
N LEU A 39 -2.54 7.19 15.37
CA LEU A 39 -3.82 7.84 15.09
C LEU A 39 -4.78 6.81 14.49
N VAL A 40 -5.97 6.67 15.10
CA VAL A 40 -7.08 5.92 14.51
C VAL A 40 -8.00 6.90 13.79
N TRP A 41 -8.13 6.75 12.48
CA TRP A 41 -8.97 7.57 11.61
C TRP A 41 -10.23 6.80 11.23
N VAL A 42 -11.40 7.42 11.36
CA VAL A 42 -12.68 6.73 11.13
C VAL A 42 -13.31 7.20 9.83
N GLY A 43 -13.81 6.24 9.06
CA GLY A 43 -14.42 6.49 7.76
C GLY A 43 -13.38 6.70 6.66
N TRP A 44 -13.61 7.71 5.81
CA TRP A 44 -12.73 7.99 4.68
C TRP A 44 -11.57 8.89 5.10
N ALA A 45 -10.35 8.50 4.73
CA ALA A 45 -9.13 9.27 4.94
C ALA A 45 -8.59 9.77 3.59
N PRO A 46 -7.98 10.97 3.53
CA PRO A 46 -7.39 11.50 2.31
C PRO A 46 -6.06 10.82 1.99
N GLN A 47 -6.12 9.55 1.56
CA GLN A 47 -4.97 8.65 1.36
C GLN A 47 -3.82 9.30 0.57
N LYS A 48 -4.12 9.86 -0.60
CA LYS A 48 -3.14 10.56 -1.43
C LYS A 48 -2.41 11.69 -0.68
N ARG A 49 -3.13 12.48 0.13
CA ARG A 49 -2.53 13.58 0.91
C ARG A 49 -1.67 13.04 2.06
N ILE A 50 -2.09 11.94 2.68
CA ILE A 50 -1.32 11.27 3.74
C ILE A 50 0.00 10.72 3.16
N MET A 51 -0.07 9.97 2.06
CA MET A 51 1.10 9.35 1.42
C MET A 51 2.12 10.36 0.88
N ALA A 52 1.68 11.57 0.53
CA ALA A 52 2.57 12.65 0.10
C ALA A 52 3.43 13.23 1.23
N ARG A 53 3.14 12.93 2.51
CA ARG A 53 3.88 13.49 3.64
C ARG A 53 5.23 12.78 3.84
N PRO A 54 6.35 13.51 4.04
CA PRO A 54 7.66 12.91 4.28
C PRO A 54 7.73 11.99 5.51
N SER A 55 6.86 12.21 6.50
CA SER A 55 6.78 11.41 7.73
C SER A 55 6.18 10.02 7.53
N ILE A 56 5.57 9.73 6.37
CA ILE A 56 5.02 8.41 6.06
C ILE A 56 6.11 7.58 5.38
N GLY A 57 6.62 6.54 6.04
CA GLY A 57 7.67 5.69 5.47
C GLY A 57 7.15 4.53 4.62
N GLY A 58 6.00 3.96 5.00
CA GLY A 58 5.45 2.77 4.34
C GLY A 58 3.93 2.68 4.44
N PHE A 59 3.36 1.70 3.74
CA PHE A 59 1.92 1.54 3.60
C PHE A 59 1.50 0.08 3.68
N LEU A 60 0.70 -0.26 4.70
CA LEU A 60 0.03 -1.55 4.80
C LEU A 60 -1.23 -1.54 3.95
N THR A 61 -1.29 -2.39 2.94
CA THR A 61 -2.32 -2.34 1.89
C THR A 61 -2.93 -3.69 1.59
N HIS A 62 -4.19 -3.66 1.16
CA HIS A 62 -4.90 -4.82 0.61
C HIS A 62 -4.52 -5.14 -0.85
N CYS A 63 -3.52 -4.44 -1.41
CA CYS A 63 -3.01 -4.63 -2.77
C CYS A 63 -3.98 -4.20 -3.89
N GLY A 64 -4.96 -3.33 -3.59
CA GLY A 64 -5.76 -2.69 -4.63
C GLY A 64 -4.90 -1.77 -5.51
N TRP A 65 -4.99 -1.92 -6.83
CA TRP A 65 -4.06 -1.29 -7.78
C TRP A 65 -3.97 0.23 -7.63
N SER A 66 -5.09 0.93 -7.50
CA SER A 66 -5.09 2.39 -7.29
C SER A 66 -4.36 2.82 -6.01
N SER A 67 -4.42 2.02 -4.95
CA SER A 67 -3.71 2.34 -3.71
C SER A 67 -2.21 2.03 -3.81
N VAL A 68 -1.86 1.00 -4.58
CA VAL A 68 -0.46 0.67 -4.88
C VAL A 68 0.19 1.76 -5.74
N THR A 69 -0.50 2.24 -6.78
CA THR A 69 0.03 3.31 -7.65
C THR A 69 0.23 4.62 -6.89
N GLU A 70 -0.70 5.00 -6.00
CA GLU A 70 -0.55 6.18 -5.13
C GLU A 70 0.65 6.07 -4.18
N ALA A 71 0.84 4.89 -3.58
CA ALA A 71 1.93 4.63 -2.64
C ALA A 71 3.29 4.66 -3.35
N LEU A 72 3.43 3.95 -4.47
CA LEU A 72 4.67 3.91 -5.25
C LEU A 72 4.97 5.24 -5.94
N GLY A 73 3.95 5.96 -6.43
CA GLY A 73 4.11 7.32 -6.95
C GLY A 73 4.58 8.32 -5.89
N SER A 74 4.33 8.01 -4.61
CA SER A 74 4.85 8.77 -3.47
C SER A 74 6.17 8.20 -2.92
N GLY A 75 6.65 7.06 -3.42
CA GLY A 75 7.88 6.39 -2.99
C GLY A 75 7.76 5.65 -1.65
N ARG A 76 6.57 5.14 -1.31
CA ARG A 76 6.31 4.46 -0.02
C ARG A 76 6.45 2.96 -0.18
N VAL A 77 7.24 2.34 0.71
CA VAL A 77 7.41 0.88 0.74
C VAL A 77 6.12 0.19 1.16
N LEU A 78 5.84 -0.98 0.58
CA LEU A 78 4.57 -1.67 0.77
C LEU A 78 4.69 -2.78 1.82
N ILE A 79 3.69 -2.89 2.68
CA ILE A 79 3.45 -4.05 3.53
C ILE A 79 2.15 -4.69 2.99
N LEU A 80 2.29 -5.83 2.35
CA LEU A 80 1.26 -6.40 1.50
C LEU A 80 0.42 -7.38 2.31
N PHE A 81 -0.89 -7.19 2.28
CA PHE A 81 -1.85 -8.11 2.85
C PHE A 81 -3.03 -8.25 1.89
N PRO A 82 -2.87 -9.02 0.79
CA PRO A 82 -3.90 -9.10 -0.24
C PRO A 82 -5.23 -9.55 0.34
N GLY A 83 -6.31 -8.87 -0.08
CA GLY A 83 -7.68 -9.25 0.27
C GLY A 83 -8.14 -10.48 -0.53
N ALA A 84 -9.41 -10.84 -0.33
CA ALA A 84 -10.02 -12.02 -0.98
C ALA A 84 -10.41 -11.81 -2.46
N CYS A 85 -10.16 -10.62 -3.03
CA CYS A 85 -10.42 -10.36 -4.45
C CYS A 85 -9.38 -11.07 -5.33
N SER A 86 -9.83 -11.58 -6.47
CA SER A 86 -9.09 -12.57 -7.28
C SER A 86 -7.73 -12.10 -7.82
N ASP A 87 -7.55 -10.79 -8.06
CA ASP A 87 -6.33 -10.23 -8.63
C ASP A 87 -5.31 -9.80 -7.56
N GLN A 88 -5.75 -9.48 -6.34
CA GLN A 88 -4.90 -8.90 -5.30
C GLN A 88 -3.76 -9.83 -4.86
N GLY A 89 -3.99 -11.14 -4.84
CA GLY A 89 -2.93 -12.13 -4.55
C GLY A 89 -1.84 -12.16 -5.64
N LEU A 90 -2.22 -12.06 -6.91
CA LEU A 90 -1.26 -11.96 -8.02
C LEU A 90 -0.49 -10.64 -7.96
N MET A 91 -1.18 -9.55 -7.61
CA MET A 91 -0.54 -8.25 -7.40
C MET A 91 0.48 -8.28 -6.26
N ALA A 92 0.15 -8.92 -5.13
CA ALA A 92 1.09 -9.08 -4.02
C ALA A 92 2.36 -9.81 -4.47
N ARG A 93 2.22 -10.95 -5.17
CA ARG A 93 3.37 -11.70 -5.70
C ARG A 93 4.23 -10.88 -6.66
N LEU A 94 3.60 -10.12 -7.56
CA LEU A 94 4.30 -9.21 -8.47
C LEU A 94 5.11 -8.15 -7.70
N LEU A 95 4.50 -7.52 -6.70
CA LEU A 95 5.13 -6.46 -5.90
C LEU A 95 6.28 -6.99 -5.02
N VAL A 96 6.13 -8.19 -4.47
CA VAL A 96 7.23 -8.91 -3.79
C VAL A 96 8.35 -9.23 -4.77
N GLY A 97 8.03 -9.75 -5.97
CA GLY A 97 9.02 -10.05 -7.01
C GLY A 97 9.76 -8.82 -7.53
N LYS A 98 9.13 -7.64 -7.50
CA LYS A 98 9.77 -6.34 -7.77
C LYS A 98 10.53 -5.76 -6.58
N GLN A 99 10.52 -6.44 -5.43
CA GLN A 99 11.19 -6.03 -4.21
C GLN A 99 10.81 -4.60 -3.76
N VAL A 100 9.54 -4.21 -3.91
CA VAL A 100 9.02 -2.90 -3.47
C VAL A 100 8.22 -3.00 -2.17
N GLY A 101 8.15 -4.19 -1.59
CA GLY A 101 7.42 -4.46 -0.36
C GLY A 101 7.58 -5.89 0.11
N LEU A 102 6.96 -6.19 1.24
CA LEU A 102 6.96 -7.49 1.89
C LEU A 102 5.52 -7.93 2.14
N GLU A 103 5.20 -9.18 1.82
CA GLU A 103 3.90 -9.77 2.15
C GLU A 103 3.92 -10.33 3.59
N ILE A 104 2.85 -10.03 4.34
CA ILE A 104 2.68 -10.57 5.69
C ILE A 104 2.43 -12.08 5.56
N PRO A 105 3.25 -12.93 6.21
CA PRO A 105 3.10 -14.37 6.13
C PRO A 105 1.74 -14.85 6.63
N ARG A 106 1.18 -15.81 5.89
CA ARG A 106 -0.06 -16.51 6.23
C ARG A 106 0.19 -18.01 6.27
N ASN A 107 -0.59 -18.71 7.08
CA ASN A 107 -0.64 -20.14 7.10
C ASN A 107 -1.21 -20.66 5.77
N GLU A 108 -0.50 -21.57 5.12
CA GLU A 108 -0.86 -22.09 3.79
C GLU A 108 -2.12 -22.94 3.79
N LYS A 109 -2.51 -23.52 4.94
CA LYS A 109 -3.67 -24.42 5.05
C LYS A 109 -4.98 -23.66 5.24
N ASP A 110 -4.98 -22.66 6.12
CA ASP A 110 -6.20 -21.96 6.55
C ASP A 110 -6.18 -20.44 6.27
N GLY A 111 -5.08 -19.90 5.74
CA GLY A 111 -4.92 -18.48 5.43
C GLY A 111 -4.80 -17.56 6.66
N SER A 112 -4.71 -18.14 7.86
CA SER A 112 -4.58 -17.40 9.11
C SER A 112 -3.24 -16.70 9.23
N PHE A 113 -3.17 -15.66 10.06
CA PHE A 113 -1.97 -14.88 10.34
C PHE A 113 -2.01 -14.44 11.81
N THR A 114 -0.87 -14.06 12.36
CA THR A 114 -0.74 -13.71 13.78
C THR A 114 -0.34 -12.25 13.94
N SER A 115 -0.60 -11.70 15.12
CA SER A 115 -0.12 -10.39 15.53
C SER A 115 1.41 -10.29 15.46
N ASP A 116 2.11 -11.40 15.72
CA ASP A 116 3.58 -11.44 15.59
C ASP A 116 4.01 -11.33 14.13
N SER A 117 3.37 -12.05 13.20
CA SER A 117 3.70 -11.94 11.78
C SER A 117 3.44 -10.53 11.21
N VAL A 118 2.39 -9.86 11.70
CA VAL A 118 2.11 -8.45 11.39
C VAL A 118 3.21 -7.53 11.96
N SER A 119 3.52 -7.67 13.24
CA SER A 119 4.51 -6.83 13.94
C SER A 119 5.91 -6.96 13.32
N GLU A 120 6.36 -8.20 13.10
CA GLU A 120 7.64 -8.52 12.48
C GLU A 120 7.71 -7.96 11.06
N SER A 121 6.67 -8.15 10.25
CA SER A 121 6.65 -7.63 8.88
C SER A 121 6.72 -6.11 8.84
N ILE A 122 6.00 -5.42 9.73
CA ILE A 122 6.07 -3.96 9.88
C ILE A 122 7.49 -3.53 10.26
N ARG A 123 8.08 -4.14 11.29
CA ARG A 123 9.43 -3.77 11.76
C ARG A 123 10.50 -4.08 10.72
N ARG A 124 10.40 -5.22 10.03
CA ARG A 124 11.34 -5.63 8.99
C ARG A 124 11.40 -4.64 7.83
N VAL A 125 10.24 -4.15 7.40
CA VAL A 125 10.16 -3.16 6.33
C VAL A 125 10.61 -1.78 6.78
N MET A 126 10.24 -1.37 8.00
CA MET A 126 10.40 0.02 8.44
C MET A 126 11.73 0.30 9.14
N VAL A 127 12.24 -0.66 9.91
CA VAL A 127 13.35 -0.48 10.88
C VAL A 127 14.57 -1.33 10.52
N GLU A 128 14.37 -2.57 10.10
CA GLU A 128 15.47 -3.52 9.92
C GLU A 128 16.22 -3.27 8.61
N LYS A 129 17.46 -3.76 8.55
CA LYS A 129 18.39 -3.50 7.44
C LYS A 129 17.86 -4.08 6.12
N GLU A 130 17.15 -5.21 6.18
CA GLU A 130 16.51 -5.84 5.03
C GLU A 130 15.48 -4.90 4.37
N GLY A 131 14.80 -4.06 5.16
CA GLY A 131 13.82 -3.10 4.67
C GLY A 131 14.42 -1.94 3.88
N GLU A 132 15.71 -1.64 4.05
CA GLU A 132 16.37 -0.53 3.35
C GLU A 132 16.37 -0.71 1.83
N GLU A 133 16.57 -1.94 1.36
CA GLU A 133 16.52 -2.23 -0.08
C GLU A 133 15.09 -2.08 -0.63
N LEU A 134 14.09 -2.59 0.09
CA LEU A 134 12.68 -2.44 -0.28
C LEU A 134 12.29 -0.96 -0.36
N LYS A 135 12.73 -0.14 0.62
CA LYS A 135 12.50 1.31 0.64
C LYS A 135 13.16 2.02 -0.54
N ARG A 136 14.41 1.68 -0.88
CA ARG A 136 15.09 2.24 -2.06
C ARG A 136 14.37 1.88 -3.37
N ASN A 137 13.97 0.62 -3.52
CA ASN A 137 13.26 0.17 -4.72
C ASN A 137 11.89 0.84 -4.85
N ALA A 138 11.12 0.91 -3.75
CA ALA A 138 9.85 1.62 -3.73
C ALA A 138 10.01 3.12 -4.03
N TRP A 139 11.09 3.75 -3.57
CA TRP A 139 11.40 5.14 -3.90
C TRP A 139 11.72 5.33 -5.39
N ALA A 140 12.49 4.43 -6.00
CA ALA A 140 12.82 4.47 -7.42
C ALA A 140 11.58 4.35 -8.32
N MET A 141 10.52 3.70 -7.85
CA MET A 141 9.25 3.60 -8.58
C MET A 141 8.56 4.95 -8.83
N LYS A 142 8.95 6.03 -8.12
CA LYS A 142 8.47 7.38 -8.40
C LYS A 142 8.75 7.83 -9.84
N GLU A 143 9.85 7.38 -10.43
CA GLU A 143 10.25 7.71 -11.80
C GLU A 143 9.26 7.17 -12.86
N ILE A 144 8.41 6.21 -12.45
CA ILE A 144 7.38 5.60 -13.29
C ILE A 144 5.99 6.07 -12.84
N PHE A 145 5.63 5.77 -11.59
CA PHE A 145 4.27 6.02 -11.09
C PHE A 145 3.99 7.49 -10.75
N GLY A 146 5.03 8.26 -10.43
CA GLY A 146 4.94 9.70 -10.16
C GLY A 146 5.25 10.58 -11.37
N ASN A 147 5.60 9.99 -12.53
CA ASN A 147 6.06 10.72 -13.70
C ASN A 147 4.89 11.13 -14.61
N VAL A 148 4.34 12.30 -14.33
CA VAL A 148 3.21 12.87 -15.06
C VAL A 148 3.56 13.12 -16.53
N GLN A 149 4.80 13.52 -16.83
CA GLN A 149 5.25 13.77 -18.20
C GLN A 149 5.25 12.49 -19.03
N LEU A 150 5.74 11.39 -18.46
CA LEU A 150 5.72 10.07 -19.10
C LEU A 150 4.29 9.58 -19.32
N GLN A 151 3.41 9.76 -18.31
CA GLN A 151 2.00 9.39 -18.42
C GLN A 151 1.29 10.19 -19.53
N ASN A 152 1.50 11.51 -19.59
CA ASN A 152 0.95 12.36 -20.64
C ASN A 152 1.47 11.95 -22.03
N LYS A 153 2.77 11.62 -22.15
CA LYS A 153 3.33 11.12 -23.41
C LYS A 153 2.60 9.88 -23.92
N TYR A 154 2.29 8.93 -23.04
CA TYR A 154 1.53 7.72 -23.43
C TYR A 154 0.10 8.05 -23.84
N LEU A 155 -0.56 8.99 -23.15
CA LEU A 155 -1.90 9.45 -23.52
C LEU A 155 -1.92 10.16 -24.88
N ASP A 156 -0.93 11.00 -25.14
CA ASP A 156 -0.78 11.71 -26.41
C ASP A 156 -0.55 10.74 -27.57
N GLU A 157 0.34 9.76 -27.38
CA GLU A 157 0.61 8.72 -28.37
C GLU A 157 -0.64 7.88 -28.67
N PHE A 158 -1.36 7.47 -27.61
CA PHE A 158 -2.62 6.75 -27.75
C PHE A 158 -3.68 7.57 -28.51
N THR A 159 -3.80 8.87 -28.20
CA THR A 159 -4.76 9.77 -28.86
C THR A 159 -4.45 9.92 -30.34
N ARG A 160 -3.16 10.07 -30.70
CA ARG A 160 -2.74 10.13 -32.11
C ARG A 160 -3.11 8.89 -32.91
N VAL A 161 -2.95 7.70 -32.32
CA VAL A 161 -3.37 6.45 -32.97
C VAL A 161 -4.87 6.47 -33.24
N LEU A 162 -5.68 6.80 -32.25
CA LEU A 162 -7.14 6.88 -32.41
C LEU A 162 -7.57 7.89 -33.48
N GLU A 163 -6.95 9.07 -33.50
CA GLU A 163 -7.21 10.10 -34.51
C GLU A 163 -6.87 9.61 -35.91
N SER A 164 -5.75 8.91 -36.08
CA SER A 164 -5.33 8.38 -37.39
C SER A 164 -6.31 7.31 -37.92
N GLU A 165 -6.78 6.40 -37.07
CA GLU A 165 -7.77 5.37 -37.43
C GLU A 165 -9.16 5.96 -37.72
N LEU A 166 -9.55 7.02 -37.00
CA LEU A 166 -10.79 7.76 -37.25
C LEU A 166 -10.79 8.51 -38.59
N VAL A 167 -9.63 9.02 -39.02
CA VAL A 167 -9.47 9.65 -40.34
C VAL A 167 -9.55 8.61 -41.46
N LEU A 168 -8.95 7.43 -41.25
CA LEU A 168 -9.01 6.32 -42.21
C LEU A 168 -10.44 5.79 -42.40
N THR A 169 -11.20 5.64 -41.32
CA THR A 169 -12.58 5.12 -41.36
C THR A 169 -13.60 6.10 -41.95
N LYS A 170 -13.36 7.42 -41.90
CA LYS A 170 -14.21 8.44 -42.54
C LYS A 170 -13.92 8.63 -44.04
N SER A 171 -12.84 8.04 -44.55
CA SER A 171 -12.41 8.16 -45.95
C SER A 171 -12.84 6.98 -46.83
N THR A 172 -13.58 6.03 -46.25
CA THR A 172 -14.27 4.89 -46.91
C THR A 172 -15.78 5.08 -46.84
#